data_AF-A0A1V6I253-F1
#
_entry.id   AF-A0A1V6I253-F1
#
_cell.length_a   1.000
_cell.length_b   1.000
_cell.length_c   1.000
_cell.angle_alpha   90.00
_cell.angle_beta   90.00
_cell.angle_gamma   90.00
#
_symmetry.space_group_name_H-M   'P 1'
#
loop_
_entity.id
_entity.type
_entity.pdbx_description
1 polymer ?
#
loop_
_entity_poly.entity_id
_entity_poly.type
_entity_poly.pdbx_seq_one_letter_code
_entity_poly.pdbx_strand_id
1 'polypeptide(L)'
;MIKEQMPENIGELKKLIERYETITLKEIENVWTEMSHYYDPMKPAYLVSRKLTGFGTTITCNVCQAVMDDKDEPHCGKCVCGKQLKDCLLYPYNKTYKKIIQAKTPEKLLVAYRKRGEHLKKYFKDFIK
;
A
#
# COMPACT_ATOMS: atom_id res chain seq x y z
N MET A 1 -21.68 -25.58 4.92
CA MET A 1 -21.62 -24.17 4.46
C MET A 1 -20.66 -23.42 5.36
N ILE A 2 -19.46 -23.09 4.89
CA ILE A 2 -18.55 -22.24 5.66
C ILE A 2 -19.11 -20.83 5.55
N LYS A 3 -19.54 -20.23 6.67
CA LYS A 3 -19.89 -18.80 6.71
C LYS A 3 -18.67 -18.04 6.21
N GLU A 4 -18.82 -17.32 5.10
CA GLU A 4 -17.75 -16.47 4.60
C GLU A 4 -17.42 -15.40 5.64
N GLN A 5 -16.28 -15.53 6.30
CA GLN A 5 -15.82 -14.55 7.27
C GLN A 5 -15.49 -13.24 6.55
N MET A 6 -15.96 -12.13 7.11
CA MET A 6 -15.60 -10.80 6.62
C MET A 6 -14.14 -10.49 6.96
N PRO A 7 -13.40 -9.81 6.06
CA PRO A 7 -12.05 -9.36 6.38
C PRO A 7 -12.01 -8.40 7.57
N GLU A 8 -10.99 -8.52 8.42
CA GLU A 8 -10.87 -7.73 9.67
C GLU A 8 -10.23 -6.36 9.44
N ASN A 9 -9.54 -6.15 8.31
CA ASN A 9 -8.76 -4.93 8.02
C ASN A 9 -9.35 -4.03 6.91
N ILE A 10 -10.66 -4.11 6.65
CA ILE A 10 -11.32 -3.23 5.67
C ILE A 10 -11.14 -1.76 6.04
N GLY A 11 -11.20 -1.42 7.34
CA GLY A 11 -10.98 -0.06 7.81
C GLY A 11 -9.60 0.49 7.41
N GLU A 12 -8.55 -0.32 7.55
CA GLU A 12 -7.20 0.11 7.17
C GLU A 12 -6.99 0.14 5.66
N LEU A 13 -7.70 -0.70 4.91
CA LEU A 13 -7.75 -0.55 3.45
C LEU A 13 -8.38 0.79 3.05
N LYS A 14 -9.50 1.19 3.67
CA LYS A 14 -10.15 2.50 3.41
C LYS A 14 -9.19 3.65 3.71
N LYS A 15 -8.53 3.64 4.87
CA LYS A 15 -7.53 4.66 5.25
C LYS A 15 -6.34 4.69 4.29
N LEU A 16 -5.85 3.54 3.82
CA LEU A 16 -4.77 3.49 2.84
C LEU A 16 -5.19 4.10 1.49
N ILE A 17 -6.40 3.80 1.02
CA ILE A 17 -6.96 4.39 -0.21
C ILE A 17 -7.06 5.91 -0.07
N GLU A 18 -7.67 6.39 1.02
CA GLU A 18 -7.78 7.81 1.33
C GLU A 18 -6.39 8.46 1.40
N ARG A 19 -5.40 7.79 2.00
CA ARG A 19 -4.04 8.30 2.06
C ARG A 19 -3.44 8.47 0.66
N TYR A 20 -3.64 7.51 -0.24
CA TYR A 20 -3.24 7.65 -1.64
C TYR A 20 -3.98 8.76 -2.39
N GLU A 21 -5.19 9.15 -1.97
CA GLU A 21 -5.98 10.25 -2.54
C GLU A 21 -5.59 11.63 -1.96
N THR A 22 -5.10 11.67 -0.72
CA THR A 22 -4.88 12.93 0.04
C THR A 22 -3.42 13.33 0.19
N ILE A 23 -2.44 12.40 0.07
CA ILE A 23 -1.01 12.76 0.07
C ILE A 23 -0.76 13.90 -0.91
N THR A 24 -0.11 14.96 -0.44
CA THR A 24 0.26 16.13 -1.23
C THR A 24 1.63 15.98 -1.88
N LEU A 25 1.90 16.77 -2.92
CA LEU A 25 3.24 16.83 -3.53
C LEU A 25 4.30 17.26 -2.51
N LYS A 26 3.99 18.27 -1.68
CA LYS A 26 4.90 18.79 -0.65
C LYS A 26 5.29 17.73 0.38
N GLU A 27 4.35 16.89 0.82
CA GLU A 27 4.67 15.77 1.72
C GLU A 27 5.61 14.76 1.06
N ILE A 28 5.42 14.48 -0.24
CA ILE A 28 6.31 13.61 -1.00
C ILE A 28 7.70 14.23 -1.10
N GLU A 29 7.81 15.50 -1.49
CA GLU A 29 9.08 16.22 -1.65
C GLU A 29 9.89 16.28 -0.35
N ASN A 30 9.22 16.54 0.78
CA ASN A 30 9.86 16.57 2.10
C ASN A 30 10.50 15.23 2.42
N VAL A 31 9.75 14.12 2.28
CA VAL A 31 10.28 12.78 2.54
C VAL A 31 11.31 12.38 1.49
N TRP A 32 11.13 12.77 0.23
CA TRP A 32 12.07 12.46 -0.84
C TRP A 32 13.43 13.07 -0.58
N THR A 33 13.45 14.32 -0.11
CA THR A 33 14.67 15.04 0.29
C THR A 33 15.32 14.36 1.49
N GLU A 34 14.56 14.05 2.53
CA GLU A 34 15.05 13.32 3.71
C GLU A 34 15.67 11.97 3.35
N MET A 35 15.03 11.23 2.44
CA MET A 35 15.48 9.90 2.01
C MET A 35 16.66 9.96 1.03
N SER A 36 16.93 11.11 0.39
CA SER A 36 17.97 11.24 -0.64
C SER A 36 19.39 10.99 -0.14
N HIS A 37 19.62 11.14 1.17
CA HIS A 37 20.90 10.90 1.83
C HIS A 37 21.14 9.42 2.17
N TYR A 38 20.08 8.61 2.19
CA TYR A 38 20.21 7.17 2.38
C TYR A 38 20.67 6.58 1.05
N TYR A 39 21.90 6.07 1.02
CA TYR A 39 22.61 5.57 -0.15
C TYR A 39 21.98 4.26 -0.68
N ASP A 40 20.77 4.33 -1.25
CA ASP A 40 20.22 3.32 -2.14
C ASP A 40 19.91 4.00 -3.49
N PRO A 41 20.85 3.95 -4.45
CA PRO A 41 20.68 4.57 -5.76
C PRO A 41 19.52 3.96 -6.58
N MET A 42 18.87 2.89 -6.11
CA MET A 42 17.84 2.23 -6.91
C MET A 42 16.42 2.72 -6.65
N LYS A 43 15.98 3.20 -5.47
CA LYS A 43 14.52 3.42 -5.25
C LYS A 43 14.13 4.48 -4.19
N PRO A 44 14.40 5.80 -4.39
CA PRO A 44 13.87 6.84 -3.50
C PRO A 44 12.34 6.77 -3.34
N ALA A 45 11.61 6.46 -4.43
CA ALA A 45 10.17 6.27 -4.37
C ALA A 45 9.73 5.13 -3.44
N TYR A 46 10.48 4.02 -3.37
CA TYR A 46 10.15 2.91 -2.46
C TYR A 46 10.24 3.35 -1.01
N LEU A 47 11.31 4.04 -0.63
CA LEU A 47 11.51 4.52 0.74
C LEU A 47 10.46 5.56 1.13
N VAL A 48 10.18 6.49 0.21
CA VAL A 48 9.12 7.50 0.40
C VAL A 48 7.76 6.83 0.59
N SER A 49 7.41 5.85 -0.24
CA SER A 49 6.16 5.10 -0.10
C SER A 49 6.11 4.28 1.18
N ARG A 50 7.22 3.65 1.56
CA ARG A 50 7.29 2.90 2.82
C ARG A 50 7.01 3.81 4.00
N LYS A 51 7.60 5.00 4.04
CA LYS A 51 7.39 5.97 5.12
C LYS A 51 5.98 6.57 5.13
N LEU A 52 5.43 6.93 3.97
CA LEU A 52 4.14 7.63 3.89
C LEU A 52 2.92 6.72 3.97
N THR A 53 3.04 5.46 3.56
CA THR A 53 1.88 4.55 3.43
C THR A 53 2.13 3.13 3.94
N GLY A 54 3.30 2.86 4.52
CA GLY A 54 3.68 1.51 4.95
C GLY A 54 4.07 0.58 3.80
N PHE A 55 4.14 1.10 2.56
CA PHE A 55 4.40 0.32 1.34
C PHE A 55 5.65 -0.58 1.45
N GLY A 56 5.57 -1.78 0.87
CA GLY A 56 6.76 -2.52 0.47
C GLY A 56 7.11 -3.79 1.25
N THR A 57 6.50 -4.05 2.40
CA THR A 57 6.63 -5.33 3.13
C THR A 57 5.35 -5.64 3.91
N THR A 58 5.15 -6.90 4.31
CA THR A 58 4.05 -7.28 5.22
C THR A 58 4.21 -6.62 6.58
N ILE A 59 5.45 -6.46 7.03
CA ILE A 59 5.79 -5.89 8.34
C ILE A 59 5.40 -4.41 8.44
N THR A 60 5.56 -3.66 7.36
CA THR A 60 5.28 -2.21 7.37
C THR A 60 3.95 -1.83 6.75
N CYS A 61 3.29 -2.72 6.00
CA CYS A 61 2.04 -2.39 5.34
C CYS A 61 0.92 -2.25 6.37
N ASN A 62 0.36 -1.04 6.50
CA ASN A 62 -0.71 -0.74 7.46
C ASN A 62 -1.91 -1.71 7.38
N VAL A 63 -2.21 -2.23 6.19
CA VAL A 63 -3.28 -3.22 5.99
C VAL A 63 -2.87 -4.59 6.54
N CYS A 64 -1.62 -5.02 6.31
CA CYS A 64 -1.11 -6.30 6.85
C CYS A 64 -0.92 -6.25 8.37
N GLN A 65 -0.45 -5.12 8.90
CA GLN A 65 -0.26 -4.92 10.34
C GLN A 65 -1.54 -5.12 11.14
N ALA A 66 -2.68 -4.73 10.58
CA ALA A 66 -4.00 -4.88 11.22
C ALA A 66 -4.47 -6.33 11.37
N VAL A 67 -3.74 -7.31 10.81
CA VAL A 67 -4.06 -8.74 10.93
C VAL A 67 -2.83 -9.56 11.35
N MET A 68 -1.82 -8.93 11.94
CA MET A 68 -0.68 -9.64 12.53
C MET A 68 -1.15 -10.51 13.70
N ASP A 69 -0.48 -11.63 13.90
CA ASP A 69 -0.61 -12.46 15.10
C ASP A 69 0.41 -12.06 16.17
N ASP A 70 0.38 -12.76 17.31
CA ASP A 70 1.29 -12.52 18.43
C ASP A 70 2.76 -12.86 18.12
N LYS A 71 3.06 -13.39 16.93
CA LYS A 71 4.40 -13.72 16.43
C LYS A 71 4.84 -12.79 15.30
N ASP A 72 4.15 -11.67 15.09
CA ASP A 72 4.38 -10.71 14.01
C ASP A 72 4.22 -11.32 12.60
N GLU A 73 3.40 -12.37 12.46
CA GLU A 73 3.05 -12.97 11.18
C GLU A 73 1.66 -12.51 10.71
N PRO A 74 1.49 -12.05 9.45
CA PRO A 74 0.19 -11.62 8.96
C PRO A 74 -0.73 -12.83 8.76
N HIS A 75 -1.88 -12.85 9.45
CA HIS A 75 -2.96 -13.79 9.18
C HIS A 75 -3.66 -13.46 7.85
N CYS A 76 -3.07 -13.89 6.74
CA CYS A 76 -3.60 -13.62 5.41
C CYS A 76 -5.08 -14.02 5.28
N GLY A 77 -5.54 -15.12 5.88
CA GLY A 77 -6.96 -15.53 5.84
C GLY A 77 -7.95 -14.51 6.42
N LYS A 78 -7.50 -13.61 7.30
CA LYS A 78 -8.28 -12.51 7.87
C LYS A 78 -8.15 -11.19 7.09
N CYS A 79 -7.17 -11.13 6.18
CA CYS A 79 -6.88 -9.96 5.36
C CYS A 79 -7.86 -9.86 4.19
N VAL A 80 -8.23 -8.63 3.82
CA VAL A 80 -9.01 -8.33 2.60
C VAL A 80 -8.33 -8.89 1.34
N CYS A 81 -7.00 -9.03 1.35
CA CYS A 81 -6.23 -9.66 0.28
C CYS A 81 -6.18 -11.19 0.34
N GLY A 82 -6.46 -11.85 1.47
CA GLY A 82 -6.32 -13.31 1.58
C GLY A 82 -7.52 -14.12 1.09
N LYS A 83 -8.67 -13.47 0.84
CA LYS A 83 -9.67 -14.04 -0.07
C LYS A 83 -9.21 -14.04 -1.54
N GLN A 84 -8.17 -13.25 -1.88
CA GLN A 84 -7.71 -13.02 -3.25
C GLN A 84 -6.18 -12.98 -3.30
N LEU A 85 -5.50 -14.03 -2.79
CA LEU A 85 -4.03 -14.07 -2.58
C LEU A 85 -3.19 -13.66 -3.81
N LYS A 86 -3.68 -13.95 -5.02
CA LYS A 86 -3.09 -13.51 -6.30
C LYS A 86 -2.99 -11.98 -6.46
N ASP A 87 -3.70 -11.23 -5.61
CA ASP A 87 -3.86 -9.77 -5.63
C ASP A 87 -3.36 -9.10 -4.36
N CYS A 88 -2.51 -9.78 -3.59
CA CYS A 88 -1.82 -9.18 -2.45
C CYS A 88 -1.25 -7.80 -2.83
N LEU A 89 -1.40 -6.81 -1.94
CA LEU A 89 -0.93 -5.45 -2.19
C LEU A 89 0.57 -5.38 -2.49
N LEU A 90 1.34 -6.37 -2.02
CA LEU A 90 2.77 -6.51 -2.23
C LEU A 90 3.13 -7.30 -3.49
N TYR A 91 2.15 -7.85 -4.21
CA TYR A 91 2.40 -8.74 -5.33
C TYR A 91 2.99 -7.93 -6.50
N PRO A 92 4.24 -8.23 -6.93
CA PRO A 92 4.97 -7.42 -7.88
C PRO A 92 4.34 -7.43 -9.29
N TYR A 93 3.37 -8.31 -9.58
CA TYR A 93 2.65 -8.31 -10.84
C TYR A 93 1.60 -7.20 -10.95
N ASN A 94 1.23 -6.54 -9.84
CA ASN A 94 0.30 -5.43 -9.88
C ASN A 94 0.93 -4.20 -10.57
N LYS A 95 0.38 -3.79 -11.72
CA LYS A 95 0.86 -2.64 -12.50
C LYS A 95 0.93 -1.35 -11.68
N THR A 96 -0.02 -1.10 -10.77
CA THR A 96 -0.01 0.13 -9.96
C THR A 96 1.05 0.09 -8.86
N TYR A 97 1.35 -1.08 -8.30
CA TYR A 97 2.47 -1.28 -7.38
C TYR A 97 3.82 -1.03 -8.07
N LYS A 98 4.01 -1.60 -9.26
CA LYS A 98 5.21 -1.36 -10.09
C LYS A 98 5.41 0.12 -10.42
N LYS A 99 4.34 0.84 -10.74
CA LYS A 99 4.42 2.28 -11.05
C LYS A 99 4.90 3.12 -9.87
N ILE A 100 4.57 2.74 -8.63
CA ILE A 100 5.11 3.39 -7.44
C ILE A 100 6.63 3.19 -7.38
N ILE A 101 7.09 1.94 -7.51
CA ILE A 101 8.53 1.62 -7.46
C ILE A 101 9.32 2.28 -8.59
N GLN A 102 8.72 2.44 -9.76
CA GLN A 102 9.36 3.01 -10.96
C GLN A 102 9.31 4.53 -11.01
N ALA A 103 8.61 5.19 -10.07
CA ALA A 103 8.54 6.65 -10.04
C ALA A 103 9.93 7.25 -9.82
N LYS A 104 10.35 8.12 -10.73
CA LYS A 104 11.68 8.75 -10.72
C LYS A 104 11.68 10.18 -10.17
N THR A 105 10.50 10.74 -9.91
CA THR A 105 10.33 12.09 -9.37
C THR A 105 9.13 12.13 -8.41
N PRO A 106 9.07 13.11 -7.48
CA PRO A 106 7.93 13.33 -6.60
C PRO A 106 6.57 13.41 -7.32
N GLU A 107 6.50 14.09 -8.46
CA GLU A 107 5.27 14.26 -9.25
C GLU A 107 4.83 12.93 -9.88
N LYS A 108 5.78 12.16 -10.41
CA LYS A 108 5.49 10.82 -10.95
C LYS A 108 5.00 9.89 -9.84
N LEU A 109 5.52 10.03 -8.62
CA LEU A 109 5.07 9.25 -7.47
C LEU A 109 3.66 9.67 -7.04
N LEU A 110 3.35 10.96 -7.02
CA LEU A 110 2.00 11.45 -6.75
C LEU A 110 0.98 10.87 -7.74
N VAL A 111 1.30 10.91 -9.04
CA VAL A 111 0.44 10.31 -10.08
C VAL A 111 0.30 8.79 -9.87
N ALA A 112 1.38 8.10 -9.47
CA ALA A 112 1.32 6.68 -9.17
C ALA A 112 0.42 6.37 -7.96
N TYR A 113 0.44 7.22 -6.92
CA TYR A 113 -0.47 7.12 -5.78
C TYR A 113 -1.92 7.28 -6.18
N ARG A 114 -2.27 8.30 -6.97
CA ARG A 114 -3.66 8.48 -7.42
C ARG A 114 -4.17 7.26 -8.19
N LYS A 115 -3.36 6.76 -9.14
CA LYS A 115 -3.69 5.54 -9.90
C LYS A 115 -3.79 4.29 -9.01
N ARG A 116 -2.97 4.21 -7.96
CA ARG A 116 -3.03 3.11 -6.98
C ARG A 116 -4.32 3.18 -6.17
N GLY A 117 -4.67 4.36 -5.64
CA GLY A 117 -5.91 4.59 -4.90
C GLY A 117 -7.14 4.23 -5.74
N GLU A 118 -7.24 4.74 -6.97
CA GLU A 118 -8.32 4.41 -7.92
C GLU A 118 -8.43 2.91 -8.18
N HIS A 119 -7.30 2.24 -8.42
CA HIS A 119 -7.27 0.81 -8.67
C HIS A 119 -7.77 0.02 -7.46
N LEU A 120 -7.29 0.33 -6.26
CA LEU A 120 -7.72 -0.33 -5.03
C LEU A 120 -9.21 -0.08 -4.75
N LYS A 121 -9.69 1.16 -4.95
CA LYS A 121 -11.09 1.53 -4.78
C LYS A 121 -12.01 0.76 -5.73
N LYS A 122 -11.64 0.67 -7.02
CA LYS A 122 -12.38 -0.12 -8.01
C LYS A 122 -12.38 -1.61 -7.68
N TYR A 123 -11.24 -2.13 -7.24
CA TYR A 123 -11.03 -3.55 -7.01
C TYR A 123 -11.78 -4.05 -5.77
N PHE A 124 -11.71 -3.30 -4.67
CA PHE A 124 -12.36 -3.64 -3.41
C PHE A 124 -13.73 -2.97 -3.22
N LYS A 125 -14.38 -2.54 -4.31
CA LYS A 125 -15.65 -1.78 -4.30
C LYS A 125 -16.74 -2.41 -3.41
N ASP A 126 -16.78 -3.74 -3.34
CA ASP A 126 -17.81 -4.48 -2.60
C ASP A 126 -17.54 -4.50 -1.09
N PHE A 127 -16.29 -4.30 -0.67
CA PHE A 127 -15.88 -4.21 0.72
C PHE A 127 -15.86 -2.77 1.25
N ILE A 128 -15.67 -1.79 0.37
CA ILE A 128 -15.49 -0.39 0.77
C ILE A 128 -16.75 0.47 0.64
N LYS A 129 -17.93 -0.14 0.45
CA LYS A 129 -19.22 0.55 0.50
C LYS A 129 -19.38 1.40 1.77
#